data_AF-A0A6A6ZXL9-F1
#
_entry.id   AF-A0A6A6ZXL9-F1
#
_cell.length_a   1.000
_cell.length_b   1.000
_cell.length_c   1.000
_cell.angle_alpha   90.00
_cell.angle_beta   90.00
_cell.angle_gamma   90.00
#
_symmetry.space_group_name_H-M   'P 1'
#
loop_
_entity.id
_entity.type
_entity.pdbx_description
1 polymer ?
#
loop_
_entity_poly.entity_id
_entity_poly.type
_entity_poly.pdbx_seq_one_letter_code
_entity_poly.pdbx_strand_id
1 'polypeptide(L)'
;MAQIPLIPKDQTSNALLTSVLANQTGAEVVRHFAGFPLVGMPPALNQAAIVCLDIEWWYKEPKPTTELGIAELLAKGQAPSVHAENILTGVQVAHARISSHAHLRNNFPGAGDPENFQFGVSKFVSEEEAKQVIINTFVRPSMSDGTLQPIILIGHAVENEFEHIQRAFGVDLHSYGTVVKVVDTQLMAKEIGIRGPKGPNISLHDLLAYFNIRIDNLHTAGNDAAGTLIAAVLVALRNGLYPLTNRHLPATVQGRNMQDVIKRVMAIGKSLPPPTWGVERFCSRCDRDNHFRVKCFAPVSCTICRDSGVIQLFKNRKTHQTNKCLFQYLELPPKDYILRNQDNQDYPGQPDQGTNYYEHTWMY
;
A
#
# COMPACT_ATOMS: atom_id res chain seq x y z
N MET A 1 -16.50 -16.73 -17.17
CA MET A 1 -15.23 -16.40 -17.84
C MET A 1 -15.47 -15.13 -18.64
N ALA A 2 -15.14 -13.97 -18.06
CA ALA A 2 -15.12 -12.74 -18.84
C ALA A 2 -13.95 -12.86 -19.83
N GLN A 3 -14.23 -12.76 -21.13
CA GLN A 3 -13.20 -12.72 -22.15
C GLN A 3 -12.26 -11.54 -21.83
N ILE A 4 -10.96 -11.82 -21.74
CA ILE A 4 -9.93 -10.78 -21.78
C ILE A 4 -10.18 -10.00 -23.08
N PRO A 5 -10.48 -8.68 -23.02
CA PRO A 5 -10.80 -7.93 -24.22
C PRO A 5 -9.63 -8.00 -25.19
N LEU A 6 -9.89 -8.31 -26.46
CA LEU A 6 -8.93 -8.13 -27.54
C LEU A 6 -8.51 -6.64 -27.54
N ILE A 7 -7.26 -6.40 -27.10
CA ILE A 7 -6.69 -5.07 -26.90
C ILE A 7 -6.62 -4.36 -28.26
N PRO A 8 -7.33 -3.22 -28.48
CA PRO A 8 -7.22 -2.46 -29.72
C PRO A 8 -5.84 -1.80 -29.86
N LYS A 9 -5.45 -1.60 -31.13
CA LYS A 9 -4.16 -1.13 -31.66
C LYS A 9 -3.63 0.25 -31.21
N ASP A 10 -4.01 0.82 -30.06
CA ASP A 10 -3.52 2.16 -29.65
C ASP A 10 -2.38 2.15 -28.62
N GLN A 11 -1.43 1.21 -28.76
CA GLN A 11 -0.15 1.29 -28.04
C GLN A 11 0.67 2.54 -28.44
N THR A 12 0.33 3.21 -29.54
CA THR A 12 1.03 4.38 -30.08
C THR A 12 0.97 5.62 -29.18
N SER A 13 -0.20 5.95 -28.62
CA SER A 13 -0.36 7.14 -27.76
C SER A 13 0.38 6.98 -26.42
N ASN A 14 0.20 5.83 -25.75
CA ASN A 14 0.91 5.55 -24.49
C ASN A 14 2.41 5.38 -24.70
N ALA A 15 2.86 4.73 -25.78
CA ALA A 15 4.28 4.64 -26.10
C ALA A 15 4.92 6.02 -26.36
N LEU A 16 4.20 6.92 -27.05
CA LEU A 16 4.64 8.30 -27.22
C LEU A 16 4.75 9.01 -25.86
N LEU A 17 3.73 8.89 -25.00
CA LEU A 17 3.76 9.45 -23.64
C LEU A 17 4.95 8.91 -22.83
N THR A 18 5.18 7.60 -22.84
CA THR A 18 6.33 6.99 -22.17
C THR A 18 7.66 7.59 -22.64
N SER A 19 7.81 7.76 -23.96
CA SER A 19 9.01 8.34 -24.56
C SER A 19 9.23 9.80 -24.14
N VAL A 20 8.19 10.64 -24.21
CA VAL A 20 8.34 12.07 -23.85
C VAL A 20 8.51 12.30 -22.35
N LEU A 21 7.88 11.46 -21.51
CA LEU A 21 7.98 11.54 -20.05
C LEU A 21 9.28 10.93 -19.52
N ALA A 22 10.03 10.18 -20.32
CA ALA A 22 11.30 9.56 -19.90
C ALA A 22 12.28 10.61 -19.33
N ASN A 23 12.33 11.80 -19.93
CA ASN A 23 13.23 12.89 -19.54
C ASN A 23 12.65 13.83 -18.46
N GLN A 24 11.41 13.62 -18.03
CA GLN A 24 10.78 14.43 -16.99
C GLN A 24 11.05 13.82 -15.61
N THR A 25 11.36 14.64 -14.61
CA THR A 25 11.47 14.21 -13.22
C THR A 25 10.11 13.80 -12.66
N GLY A 26 10.09 12.97 -11.61
CA GLY A 26 8.84 12.61 -10.92
C GLY A 26 8.10 13.84 -10.39
N ALA A 27 8.84 14.82 -9.87
CA ALA A 27 8.26 16.07 -9.38
C ALA A 27 7.60 16.91 -10.48
N GLU A 28 8.20 17.01 -11.67
CA GLU A 28 7.60 17.70 -12.82
C GLU A 28 6.31 17.03 -13.28
N VAL A 29 6.29 15.70 -13.36
CA VAL A 29 5.10 14.93 -13.74
C VAL A 29 3.98 15.11 -12.71
N VAL A 30 4.27 15.01 -11.40
CA VAL A 30 3.25 15.23 -10.36
C VAL A 30 2.75 16.68 -10.37
N ARG A 31 3.63 17.68 -10.58
CA ARG A 31 3.26 19.10 -10.70
C ARG A 31 2.30 19.39 -11.85
N HIS A 32 2.41 18.66 -12.97
CA HIS A 32 1.47 18.78 -14.09
C HIS A 32 0.01 18.63 -13.63
N PHE A 33 -0.26 17.67 -12.74
CA PHE A 33 -1.59 17.43 -12.19
C PHE A 33 -1.96 18.33 -11.01
N ALA A 34 -1.00 19.08 -10.48
CA ALA A 34 -1.18 20.02 -9.36
C ALA A 34 -1.21 21.49 -9.82
N GLY A 35 -1.72 21.75 -11.03
CA GLY A 35 -1.96 23.10 -11.56
C GLY A 35 -0.76 23.74 -12.26
N PHE A 36 0.33 23.01 -12.50
CA PHE A 36 1.52 23.49 -13.20
C PHE A 36 1.80 22.62 -14.44
N PRO A 37 0.99 22.71 -15.50
CA PRO A 37 1.06 21.79 -16.63
C PRO A 37 2.39 21.91 -17.39
N LEU A 38 3.01 20.76 -17.65
CA LEU A 38 4.10 20.63 -18.63
C LEU A 38 3.67 21.11 -20.03
N VAL A 39 4.41 22.07 -20.59
CA VAL A 39 4.14 22.67 -21.89
C VAL A 39 4.55 21.73 -23.02
N GLY A 40 3.73 21.64 -24.07
CA GLY A 40 4.04 20.83 -25.26
C GLY A 40 3.84 19.33 -25.09
N MET A 41 3.25 18.88 -23.97
CA MET A 41 2.94 17.46 -23.76
C MET A 41 1.72 17.02 -24.59
N PRO A 42 1.67 15.74 -25.01
CA PRO A 42 0.49 15.19 -25.66
C PRO A 42 -0.76 15.37 -24.78
N PRO A 43 -1.93 15.74 -25.36
CA PRO A 43 -3.16 15.96 -24.59
C PRO A 43 -3.60 14.77 -23.73
N ALA A 44 -3.22 13.55 -24.11
CA ALA A 44 -3.49 12.33 -23.38
C ALA A 44 -2.89 12.34 -21.94
N LEU A 45 -1.82 13.11 -21.68
CA LEU A 45 -1.27 13.25 -20.33
C LEU A 45 -2.29 13.81 -19.34
N ASN A 46 -3.11 14.78 -19.76
CA ASN A 46 -4.15 15.38 -18.90
C ASN A 46 -5.21 14.36 -18.46
N GLN A 47 -5.33 13.24 -19.18
CA GLN A 47 -6.27 12.16 -18.91
C GLN A 47 -5.65 11.02 -18.10
N ALA A 48 -4.33 11.04 -17.89
CA ALA A 48 -3.65 9.97 -17.20
C ALA A 48 -4.12 9.86 -15.74
N ALA A 49 -4.22 8.64 -15.22
CA ALA A 49 -4.46 8.39 -13.81
C ALA A 49 -3.16 8.51 -13.02
N ILE A 50 -3.24 9.01 -11.79
CA ILE A 50 -2.11 8.98 -10.86
C ILE A 50 -2.46 7.98 -9.77
N VAL A 51 -1.78 6.85 -9.77
CA VAL A 51 -2.11 5.71 -8.94
C VAL A 51 -0.88 5.35 -8.11
N CYS A 52 -1.09 5.09 -6.83
CA CYS A 52 -0.15 4.40 -5.97
C CYS A 52 -0.68 3.01 -5.66
N LEU A 53 0.19 2.03 -5.67
CA LEU A 53 -0.11 0.65 -5.33
C LEU A 53 0.88 0.20 -4.27
N ASP A 54 0.38 -0.38 -3.19
CA ASP A 54 1.20 -1.04 -2.19
C ASP A 54 0.62 -2.43 -1.87
N ILE A 55 1.49 -3.35 -1.48
CA ILE A 55 1.13 -4.73 -1.14
C ILE A 55 1.92 -5.16 0.10
N GLU A 56 1.20 -5.71 1.08
CA GLU A 56 1.82 -6.27 2.27
C GLU A 56 1.82 -7.79 2.19
N TRP A 57 2.83 -8.42 2.78
CA TRP A 57 2.95 -9.87 2.84
C TRP A 57 3.40 -10.36 4.22
N TRP A 58 3.16 -11.64 4.46
CA TRP A 58 3.65 -12.26 5.69
C TRP A 58 5.16 -12.44 5.65
N TYR A 59 5.86 -12.11 6.74
CA TYR A 59 7.32 -12.06 6.75
C TYR A 59 8.02 -13.42 6.55
N LYS A 60 7.32 -14.52 6.76
CA LYS A 60 7.88 -15.88 6.64
C LYS A 60 7.58 -16.47 5.27
N GLU A 61 8.53 -17.28 4.77
CA GLU A 61 8.37 -18.01 3.51
C GLU A 61 7.09 -18.87 3.52
N PRO A 62 6.34 -18.91 2.40
CA PRO A 62 6.66 -18.39 1.06
C PRO A 62 6.28 -16.90 0.86
N LYS A 63 6.09 -16.14 1.93
CA LYS A 63 5.67 -14.73 1.93
C LYS A 63 4.35 -14.49 1.21
N PRO A 64 3.27 -15.20 1.58
CA PRO A 64 1.97 -14.98 0.97
C PRO A 64 1.51 -13.53 1.16
N THR A 65 1.00 -12.93 0.08
CA THR A 65 0.42 -11.58 0.12
C THR A 65 -0.79 -11.56 1.03
N THR A 66 -0.82 -10.60 1.95
CA THR A 66 -1.86 -10.44 2.97
C THR A 66 -2.79 -9.28 2.67
N GLU A 67 -2.29 -8.21 2.06
CA GLU A 67 -3.04 -6.97 1.83
C GLU A 67 -2.70 -6.31 0.49
N LEU A 68 -3.61 -5.47 0.03
CA LEU A 68 -3.52 -4.67 -1.19
C LEU A 68 -4.02 -3.26 -0.87
N GLY A 69 -3.23 -2.24 -1.16
CA GLY A 69 -3.57 -0.84 -1.02
C GLY A 69 -3.47 -0.12 -2.36
N ILE A 70 -4.50 0.66 -2.70
CA ILE A 70 -4.51 1.46 -3.91
C ILE A 70 -4.92 2.87 -3.53
N ALA A 71 -4.11 3.87 -3.88
CA ALA A 71 -4.49 5.27 -3.76
C ALA A 71 -4.51 5.93 -5.13
N GLU A 72 -5.51 6.76 -5.40
CA GLU A 72 -5.63 7.50 -6.66
C GLU A 72 -5.88 8.99 -6.39
N LEU A 73 -5.20 9.86 -7.15
CA LEU A 73 -5.46 11.30 -7.11
C LEU A 73 -6.52 11.68 -8.16
N LEU A 74 -7.71 12.05 -7.69
CA LEU A 74 -8.81 12.48 -8.57
C LEU A 74 -8.85 13.99 -8.82
N ALA A 75 -8.41 14.80 -7.84
CA ALA A 75 -8.34 16.25 -8.01
C ALA A 75 -7.12 16.62 -8.87
N LYS A 76 -7.35 16.94 -10.15
CA LYS A 76 -6.31 17.30 -11.13
C LYS A 76 -6.48 18.71 -11.65
N GLY A 77 -5.37 19.35 -11.99
CA GLY A 77 -5.31 20.64 -12.69
C GLY A 77 -5.58 21.87 -11.81
N GLN A 78 -5.70 21.71 -10.49
CA GLN A 78 -5.93 22.82 -9.57
C GLN A 78 -4.60 23.34 -9.01
N ALA A 79 -4.44 24.66 -8.97
CA ALA A 79 -3.35 25.26 -8.22
C ALA A 79 -3.48 24.92 -6.72
N PRO A 80 -2.37 24.73 -5.99
CA PRO A 80 -2.42 24.30 -4.60
C PRO A 80 -2.90 25.41 -3.68
N SER A 81 -3.84 25.08 -2.79
CA SER A 81 -4.16 25.89 -1.62
C SER A 81 -3.08 25.72 -0.54
N VAL A 82 -3.30 26.34 0.62
CA VAL A 82 -2.48 26.09 1.82
C VAL A 82 -2.35 24.58 2.05
N HIS A 83 -1.11 24.12 2.26
CA HIS A 83 -0.76 22.70 2.42
C HIS A 83 -1.24 21.78 1.27
N ALA A 84 -1.55 22.34 0.10
CA ALA A 84 -2.21 21.65 -1.01
C ALA A 84 -3.51 20.92 -0.62
N GLU A 85 -4.22 21.41 0.41
CA GLU A 85 -5.43 20.76 0.94
C GLU A 85 -6.46 20.44 -0.14
N ASN A 86 -6.74 21.37 -1.07
CA ASN A 86 -7.68 21.14 -2.17
C ASN A 86 -7.29 19.97 -3.09
N ILE A 87 -6.00 19.71 -3.26
CA ILE A 87 -5.48 18.59 -4.05
C ILE A 87 -5.51 17.31 -3.22
N LEU A 88 -4.99 17.36 -1.98
CA LEU A 88 -4.91 16.19 -1.09
C LEU A 88 -6.29 15.63 -0.76
N THR A 89 -7.33 16.46 -0.65
CA THR A 89 -8.71 15.99 -0.45
C THR A 89 -9.28 15.20 -1.64
N GLY A 90 -8.59 15.22 -2.79
CA GLY A 90 -8.91 14.37 -3.94
C GLY A 90 -8.24 13.01 -3.94
N VAL A 91 -7.44 12.67 -2.92
CA VAL A 91 -6.86 11.33 -2.74
C VAL A 91 -7.95 10.37 -2.27
N GLN A 92 -8.22 9.34 -3.06
CA GLN A 92 -9.11 8.23 -2.70
C GLN A 92 -8.29 6.97 -2.51
N VAL A 93 -8.66 6.17 -1.51
CA VAL A 93 -7.87 5.01 -1.09
C VAL A 93 -8.78 3.81 -0.91
N ALA A 94 -8.38 2.70 -1.51
CA ALA A 94 -8.99 1.39 -1.30
C ALA A 94 -8.00 0.47 -0.59
N HIS A 95 -8.53 -0.41 0.26
CA HIS A 95 -7.75 -1.37 1.01
C HIS A 95 -8.44 -2.74 1.00
N ALA A 96 -7.70 -3.76 0.60
CA ALA A 96 -8.15 -5.15 0.58
C ALA A 96 -7.25 -6.02 1.45
N ARG A 97 -7.86 -7.00 2.12
CA ARG A 97 -7.17 -8.10 2.79
C ARG A 97 -7.48 -9.40 2.05
N ILE A 98 -6.45 -10.20 1.78
CA ILE A 98 -6.60 -11.48 1.10
C ILE A 98 -7.22 -12.49 2.08
N SER A 99 -8.42 -12.97 1.80
CA SER A 99 -9.25 -13.75 2.73
C SER A 99 -8.58 -15.08 3.16
N SER A 100 -7.88 -15.74 2.24
CA SER A 100 -7.08 -16.94 2.53
C SER A 100 -5.99 -16.63 3.57
N HIS A 101 -5.33 -15.48 3.44
CA HIS A 101 -4.16 -15.07 4.23
C HIS A 101 -4.46 -14.10 5.38
N ALA A 102 -5.69 -13.62 5.56
CA ALA A 102 -6.04 -12.60 6.56
C ALA A 102 -5.80 -13.03 8.03
N HIS A 103 -5.54 -14.32 8.27
CA HIS A 103 -5.16 -14.85 9.57
C HIS A 103 -3.65 -14.71 9.88
N LEU A 104 -2.84 -14.48 8.84
CA LEU A 104 -1.41 -14.25 8.95
C LEU A 104 -1.19 -12.79 9.33
N ARG A 105 -0.51 -12.57 10.45
CA ARG A 105 -0.14 -11.25 10.94
C ARG A 105 1.36 -11.22 11.22
N ASN A 106 1.99 -10.13 10.84
CA ASN A 106 3.36 -9.83 11.22
C ASN A 106 3.36 -9.36 12.69
N ASN A 107 4.36 -9.78 13.47
CA ASN A 107 4.46 -9.49 14.90
C ASN A 107 5.84 -8.98 15.32
N PHE A 108 6.64 -8.49 14.37
CA PHE A 108 7.93 -7.84 14.65
C PHE A 108 7.71 -6.36 15.05
N PRO A 109 8.66 -5.72 15.75
CA PRO A 109 8.56 -4.31 16.09
C PRO A 109 8.36 -3.44 14.85
N GLY A 110 7.29 -2.64 14.84
CA GLY A 110 6.93 -1.80 13.69
C GLY A 110 5.99 -2.46 12.68
N ALA A 111 5.63 -3.74 12.83
CA ALA A 111 4.58 -4.35 12.01
C ALA A 111 3.27 -3.56 12.17
N GLY A 112 2.58 -3.31 11.05
CA GLY A 112 1.29 -2.64 11.07
C GLY A 112 0.17 -3.53 11.58
N ASP A 113 -0.95 -2.89 11.90
CA ASP A 113 -2.19 -3.59 12.23
C ASP A 113 -3.16 -3.55 11.04
N PRO A 114 -3.38 -4.67 10.32
CA PRO A 114 -4.26 -4.73 9.15
C PRO A 114 -5.73 -4.39 9.44
N GLU A 115 -6.11 -4.31 10.71
CA GLU A 115 -7.46 -3.91 11.13
C GLU A 115 -7.63 -2.37 11.21
N ASN A 116 -6.54 -1.60 11.17
CA ASN A 116 -6.53 -0.16 11.41
C ASN A 116 -6.29 0.68 10.15
N PHE A 117 -7.09 0.45 9.11
CA PHE A 117 -7.11 1.28 7.91
C PHE A 117 -7.74 2.67 8.18
N GLN A 118 -7.03 3.75 7.84
CA GLN A 118 -7.38 5.12 8.21
C GLN A 118 -8.18 5.89 7.15
N PHE A 119 -8.29 5.38 5.92
CA PHE A 119 -8.87 6.13 4.80
C PHE A 119 -10.21 5.57 4.29
N GLY A 120 -10.79 4.58 4.97
CA GLY A 120 -12.06 3.99 4.57
C GLY A 120 -12.37 2.69 5.29
N VAL A 121 -12.95 1.73 4.56
CA VAL A 121 -13.31 0.41 5.07
C VAL A 121 -12.46 -0.64 4.37
N SER A 122 -11.76 -1.48 5.14
CA SER A 122 -11.05 -2.65 4.61
C SER A 122 -12.05 -3.66 4.06
N LYS A 123 -11.79 -4.15 2.86
CA LYS A 123 -12.56 -5.19 2.20
C LYS A 123 -11.79 -6.51 2.24
N PHE A 124 -12.50 -7.63 2.22
CA PHE A 124 -11.91 -8.96 2.12
C PHE A 124 -12.20 -9.52 0.73
N VAL A 125 -11.15 -10.00 0.08
CA VAL A 125 -11.18 -10.50 -1.30
C VAL A 125 -10.53 -11.87 -1.38
N SER A 126 -10.93 -12.66 -2.35
CA SER A 126 -10.13 -13.81 -2.80
C SER A 126 -8.87 -13.32 -3.54
N GLU A 127 -7.89 -14.22 -3.73
CA GLU A 127 -6.69 -13.91 -4.52
C GLU A 127 -7.03 -13.55 -5.98
N GLU A 128 -8.02 -14.22 -6.57
CA GLU A 128 -8.48 -13.94 -7.93
C GLU A 128 -9.19 -12.58 -8.03
N GLU A 129 -10.01 -12.21 -7.03
CA GLU A 129 -10.59 -10.87 -6.98
C GLU A 129 -9.50 -9.80 -6.78
N ALA A 130 -8.50 -10.02 -5.94
CA ALA A 130 -7.38 -9.10 -5.77
C ALA A 130 -6.62 -8.90 -7.09
N LYS A 131 -6.34 -9.99 -7.81
CA LYS A 131 -5.78 -9.96 -9.16
C LYS A 131 -6.63 -9.12 -10.11
N GLN A 132 -7.95 -9.32 -10.12
CA GLN A 132 -8.84 -8.55 -10.98
C GLN A 132 -8.91 -7.07 -10.59
N VAL A 133 -8.81 -6.74 -9.29
CA VAL A 133 -8.71 -5.35 -8.82
C VAL A 133 -7.45 -4.69 -9.35
N ILE A 134 -6.30 -5.37 -9.29
CA ILE A 134 -5.05 -4.87 -9.88
C ILE A 134 -5.24 -4.66 -11.38
N ILE A 135 -5.70 -5.67 -12.12
CA ILE A 135 -5.91 -5.56 -13.57
C ILE A 135 -6.85 -4.40 -13.92
N ASN A 136 -7.99 -4.26 -13.24
CA ASN A 136 -8.96 -3.19 -13.49
C ASN A 136 -8.41 -1.80 -13.13
N THR A 137 -7.43 -1.72 -12.24
CA THR A 137 -6.79 -0.46 -11.88
C THR A 137 -5.85 0.02 -12.98
N PHE A 138 -5.09 -0.91 -13.59
CA PHE A 138 -4.07 -0.58 -14.59
C PHE A 138 -4.54 -0.75 -16.04
N VAL A 139 -5.63 -1.48 -16.29
CA VAL A 139 -6.16 -1.77 -17.62
C VAL A 139 -7.63 -1.35 -17.65
N ARG A 140 -7.84 -0.04 -17.84
CA ARG A 140 -9.17 0.57 -17.89
C ARG A 140 -9.29 1.56 -19.03
N PRO A 141 -10.50 1.71 -19.61
CA PRO A 141 -10.72 2.64 -20.69
C PRO A 141 -10.62 4.09 -20.20
N SER A 142 -10.06 4.95 -21.04
CA SER A 142 -10.15 6.39 -20.93
C SER A 142 -11.61 6.80 -21.14
N MET A 143 -12.07 7.74 -20.33
CA MET A 143 -13.43 8.28 -20.41
C MET A 143 -13.67 9.11 -21.68
N SER A 144 -12.62 9.57 -22.36
CA SER A 144 -12.74 10.50 -23.49
C SER A 144 -12.98 9.78 -24.83
N ASP A 145 -12.26 8.69 -25.08
CA ASP A 145 -12.18 8.03 -26.38
C ASP A 145 -12.22 6.50 -26.30
N GLY A 146 -12.28 5.92 -25.08
CA GLY A 146 -12.30 4.49 -24.86
C GLY A 146 -10.97 3.77 -25.07
N THR A 147 -9.88 4.49 -25.36
CA THR A 147 -8.52 3.93 -25.43
C THR A 147 -8.03 3.51 -24.04
N LEU A 148 -6.91 2.79 -23.91
CA LEU A 148 -6.40 2.45 -22.58
C LEU A 148 -5.85 3.70 -21.86
N GLN A 149 -6.38 3.99 -20.68
CA GLN A 149 -5.99 5.16 -19.92
C GLN A 149 -4.49 5.10 -19.54
N PRO A 150 -3.70 6.15 -19.79
CA PRO A 150 -2.32 6.21 -19.32
C PRO A 150 -2.27 6.24 -17.78
N ILE A 151 -1.31 5.55 -17.19
CA ILE A 151 -1.13 5.46 -15.73
C ILE A 151 0.25 6.03 -15.37
N ILE A 152 0.26 6.97 -14.43
CA ILE A 152 1.43 7.40 -13.69
C ILE A 152 1.44 6.60 -12.39
N LEU A 153 2.35 5.63 -12.28
CA LEU A 153 2.51 4.84 -11.06
C LEU A 153 3.43 5.58 -10.10
N ILE A 154 2.97 5.79 -8.87
CA ILE A 154 3.73 6.34 -7.77
C ILE A 154 4.01 5.20 -6.77
N GLY A 155 5.21 5.15 -6.23
CA GLY A 155 5.49 4.32 -5.06
C GLY A 155 6.70 4.81 -4.27
N HIS A 156 7.19 3.94 -3.40
CA HIS A 156 8.27 4.24 -2.47
C HIS A 156 9.25 3.03 -2.46
N ALA A 157 10.19 3.03 -3.40
CA ALA A 157 11.03 1.88 -3.79
C ALA A 157 10.34 0.84 -4.70
N VAL A 158 9.71 1.33 -5.78
CA VAL A 158 8.70 0.67 -6.66
C VAL A 158 9.14 -0.67 -7.31
N GLU A 159 10.44 -0.92 -7.46
CA GLU A 159 10.94 -2.11 -8.17
C GLU A 159 10.55 -3.42 -7.45
N ASN A 160 10.48 -3.40 -6.12
CA ASN A 160 10.15 -4.61 -5.35
C ASN A 160 8.69 -5.03 -5.53
N GLU A 161 7.79 -4.05 -5.69
CA GLU A 161 6.36 -4.25 -5.84
C GLU A 161 6.04 -4.97 -7.16
N PHE A 162 6.68 -4.59 -8.28
CA PHE A 162 6.46 -5.24 -9.57
C PHE A 162 6.79 -6.74 -9.52
N GLU A 163 7.97 -7.08 -8.99
CA GLU A 163 8.38 -8.49 -8.89
C GLU A 163 7.44 -9.29 -7.98
N HIS A 164 6.97 -8.69 -6.89
CA HIS A 164 6.09 -9.38 -5.96
C HIS A 164 4.68 -9.55 -6.54
N ILE A 165 4.13 -8.54 -7.22
CA ILE A 165 2.83 -8.64 -7.91
C ILE A 165 2.87 -9.73 -8.98
N GLN A 166 3.94 -9.78 -9.77
CA GLN A 166 4.12 -10.83 -10.78
C GLN A 166 4.19 -12.21 -10.12
N ARG A 167 4.94 -12.37 -9.02
CA ARG A 167 5.06 -13.64 -8.29
C ARG A 167 3.75 -14.07 -7.62
N ALA A 168 3.03 -13.13 -6.99
CA ALA A 168 1.84 -13.41 -6.20
C ALA A 168 0.58 -13.62 -7.06
N PHE A 169 0.41 -12.83 -8.12
CA PHE A 169 -0.83 -12.80 -8.91
C PHE A 169 -0.64 -13.22 -10.38
N GLY A 170 0.60 -13.40 -10.83
CA GLY A 170 0.91 -13.64 -12.25
C GLY A 170 0.52 -12.46 -13.14
N VAL A 171 0.67 -11.24 -12.62
CA VAL A 171 0.32 -10.00 -13.30
C VAL A 171 1.59 -9.19 -13.58
N ASP A 172 1.93 -9.07 -14.86
CA ASP A 172 3.04 -8.24 -15.31
C ASP A 172 2.49 -6.87 -15.72
N LEU A 173 2.60 -5.89 -14.81
CA LEU A 173 2.12 -4.53 -15.04
C LEU A 173 2.82 -3.83 -16.22
N HIS A 174 4.06 -4.18 -16.53
CA HIS A 174 4.77 -3.60 -17.67
C HIS A 174 4.19 -4.09 -19.00
N SER A 175 3.73 -5.34 -19.06
CA SER A 175 3.19 -5.95 -20.28
C SER A 175 1.94 -5.26 -20.82
N TYR A 176 1.19 -4.54 -19.96
CA TYR A 176 -0.04 -3.87 -20.38
C TYR A 176 0.18 -2.59 -21.20
N GLY A 177 1.37 -1.98 -21.14
CA GLY A 177 1.68 -0.75 -21.87
C GLY A 177 0.84 0.47 -21.46
N THR A 178 0.19 0.42 -20.28
CA THR A 178 -0.60 1.53 -19.73
C THR A 178 0.19 2.37 -18.74
N VAL A 179 1.17 1.79 -18.05
CA VAL A 179 2.09 2.55 -17.17
C VAL A 179 3.07 3.34 -18.05
N VAL A 180 2.85 4.65 -18.14
CA VAL A 180 3.65 5.55 -18.98
C VAL A 180 4.76 6.27 -18.21
N LYS A 181 4.70 6.26 -16.87
CA LYS A 181 5.76 6.76 -16.00
C LYS A 181 5.68 6.09 -14.63
N VAL A 182 6.83 5.71 -14.10
CA VAL A 182 7.02 5.33 -12.70
C VAL A 182 7.67 6.49 -11.96
N VAL A 183 7.14 6.84 -10.80
CA VAL A 183 7.59 7.94 -9.94
C VAL A 183 7.90 7.38 -8.56
N ASP A 184 9.17 7.49 -8.17
CA ASP A 184 9.65 7.03 -6.87
C ASP A 184 9.80 8.21 -5.91
N THR A 185 9.10 8.16 -4.78
CA THR A 185 9.11 9.25 -3.79
C THR A 185 10.44 9.39 -3.04
N GLN A 186 11.25 8.33 -2.89
CA GLN A 186 12.61 8.43 -2.36
C GLN A 186 13.51 9.20 -3.32
N LEU A 187 13.41 8.93 -4.62
CA LEU A 187 14.14 9.69 -5.64
C LEU A 187 13.71 11.15 -5.66
N MET A 188 12.40 11.42 -5.65
CA MET A 188 11.89 12.80 -5.59
C MET A 188 12.41 13.55 -4.35
N ALA A 189 12.41 12.92 -3.18
CA ALA A 189 12.92 13.51 -1.95
C ALA A 189 14.42 13.83 -2.07
N LYS A 190 15.21 12.88 -2.59
CA LYS A 190 16.66 13.02 -2.82
C LYS A 190 16.98 14.17 -3.78
N GLU A 191 16.25 14.29 -4.89
CA GLU A 191 16.43 15.35 -5.89
C GLU A 191 16.28 16.76 -5.32
N ILE A 192 15.38 16.93 -4.35
CA ILE A 192 15.17 18.22 -3.67
C ILE A 192 15.91 18.34 -2.33
N GLY A 193 16.80 17.40 -2.02
CA GLY A 193 17.67 17.45 -0.85
C GLY A 193 17.02 17.07 0.48
N ILE A 194 15.85 16.45 0.48
CA ILE A 194 15.25 15.85 1.67
C ILE A 194 15.95 14.50 1.91
N ARG A 195 16.47 14.30 3.12
CA ARG A 195 17.21 13.09 3.50
C ARG A 195 16.64 12.49 4.78
N GLY A 196 16.67 11.17 4.87
CA GLY A 196 16.30 10.46 6.08
C GLY A 196 17.40 10.51 7.14
N PRO A 197 17.07 10.17 8.39
CA PRO A 197 18.04 10.11 9.49
C PRO A 197 19.11 9.03 9.29
N LYS A 198 18.80 8.00 8.50
CA LYS A 198 19.65 6.81 8.30
C LYS A 198 20.42 6.80 6.96
N GLY A 199 20.31 7.85 6.15
CA GLY A 199 20.99 7.91 4.85
C GLY A 199 20.20 8.61 3.75
N PRO A 200 20.60 8.42 2.48
CA PRO A 200 19.98 9.10 1.34
C PRO A 200 18.58 8.58 1.01
N ASN A 201 18.28 7.31 1.32
CA ASN A 201 16.96 6.72 1.12
C ASN A 201 16.12 6.98 2.37
N ILE A 202 15.19 7.91 2.27
CA ILE A 202 14.29 8.28 3.37
C ILE A 202 13.16 7.25 3.47
N SER A 203 12.80 6.82 4.67
CA SER A 203 11.61 5.99 4.86
C SER A 203 10.34 6.81 4.63
N LEU A 204 9.23 6.16 4.26
CA LEU A 204 7.95 6.85 4.10
C LEU A 204 7.54 7.56 5.40
N HIS A 205 7.72 6.89 6.55
CA HIS A 205 7.47 7.47 7.87
C HIS A 205 8.23 8.80 8.06
N ASP A 206 9.53 8.81 7.78
CA ASP A 206 10.36 10.01 7.97
C ASP A 206 10.03 11.09 6.95
N LEU A 207 9.67 10.71 5.72
CA LEU A 207 9.23 11.64 4.68
C LEU A 207 7.92 12.33 5.06
N LEU A 208 6.94 11.58 5.59
CA LEU A 208 5.71 12.14 6.14
C LEU A 208 6.00 13.05 7.34
N ALA A 209 6.88 12.62 8.25
CA ALA A 209 7.27 13.40 9.41
C ALA A 209 7.94 14.73 9.02
N TYR A 210 8.72 14.76 7.93
CA TYR A 210 9.29 16.00 7.38
C TYR A 210 8.20 17.05 7.03
N PHE A 211 7.02 16.59 6.61
CA PHE A 211 5.86 17.43 6.33
C PHE A 211 4.94 17.65 7.54
N ASN A 212 5.34 17.24 8.75
CA ASN A 212 4.51 17.27 9.97
C ASN A 212 3.25 16.39 9.85
N ILE A 213 3.38 15.23 9.20
CA ILE A 213 2.29 14.28 9.03
C ILE A 213 2.56 13.03 9.85
N ARG A 214 1.53 12.60 10.58
CA ARG A 214 1.45 11.28 11.21
C ARG A 214 0.21 10.55 10.68
N ILE A 215 0.44 9.34 10.20
CA ILE A 215 -0.60 8.37 9.86
C ILE A 215 -0.39 7.17 10.80
N ASP A 216 -1.39 6.90 11.65
CA ASP A 216 -1.32 5.75 12.54
C ASP A 216 -1.45 4.45 11.74
N ASN A 217 -0.71 3.41 12.14
CA ASN A 217 -0.64 2.12 11.44
C ASN A 217 -0.24 2.27 9.96
N LEU A 218 0.84 2.99 9.69
CA LEU A 218 1.31 3.25 8.32
C LEU A 218 1.51 1.95 7.51
N HIS A 219 2.00 0.89 8.15
CA HIS A 219 2.23 -0.45 7.55
C HIS A 219 0.94 -1.29 7.39
N THR A 220 -0.14 -0.66 6.93
CA THR A 220 -1.22 -1.36 6.24
C THR A 220 -1.13 -0.92 4.79
N ALA A 221 -1.36 -1.82 3.83
CA ALA A 221 -1.12 -1.47 2.44
C ALA A 221 -1.90 -0.22 1.99
N GLY A 222 -3.14 -0.06 2.47
CA GLY A 222 -3.96 1.12 2.18
C GLY A 222 -3.39 2.42 2.76
N ASN A 223 -2.93 2.41 4.01
CA ASN A 223 -2.35 3.59 4.65
C ASN A 223 -1.01 3.97 4.01
N ASP A 224 -0.19 2.98 3.64
CA ASP A 224 1.08 3.20 2.96
C ASP A 224 0.85 3.84 1.59
N ALA A 225 -0.01 3.24 0.74
CA ALA A 225 -0.36 3.80 -0.57
C ALA A 225 -0.88 5.24 -0.47
N ALA A 226 -1.70 5.54 0.54
CA ALA A 226 -2.19 6.89 0.80
C ALA A 226 -1.06 7.84 1.20
N GLY A 227 -0.22 7.43 2.16
CA GLY A 227 0.93 8.19 2.63
C GLY A 227 1.91 8.50 1.51
N THR A 228 2.21 7.50 0.67
CA THR A 228 3.11 7.61 -0.47
C THR A 228 2.59 8.59 -1.51
N LEU A 229 1.30 8.53 -1.87
CA LEU A 229 0.70 9.48 -2.81
C LEU A 229 0.66 10.92 -2.24
N ILE A 230 0.32 11.07 -0.96
CA ILE A 230 0.33 12.37 -0.26
C ILE A 230 1.75 12.95 -0.24
N ALA A 231 2.75 12.13 0.09
CA ALA A 231 4.14 12.53 0.08
C ALA A 231 4.60 12.97 -1.32
N ALA A 232 4.24 12.25 -2.38
CA ALA A 232 4.57 12.63 -3.75
C ALA A 232 4.05 14.04 -4.11
N VAL A 233 2.78 14.34 -3.79
CA VAL A 233 2.18 15.66 -4.02
C VAL A 233 2.95 16.75 -3.25
N LEU A 234 3.21 16.51 -1.96
CA LEU A 234 3.88 17.50 -1.10
C LEU A 234 5.34 17.74 -1.47
N VAL A 235 6.07 16.68 -1.84
CA VAL A 235 7.45 16.77 -2.34
C VAL A 235 7.48 17.56 -3.66
N ALA A 236 6.58 17.25 -4.59
CA ALA A 236 6.49 17.95 -5.87
C ALA A 236 6.23 19.45 -5.71
N LEU A 237 5.42 19.83 -4.72
CA LEU A 237 5.02 21.21 -4.45
C LEU A 237 5.85 21.93 -3.37
N ARG A 238 6.83 21.25 -2.78
CA ARG A 238 7.55 21.69 -1.57
C ARG A 238 8.02 23.14 -1.63
N ASN A 239 8.70 23.54 -2.71
CA ASN A 239 9.28 24.88 -2.84
C ASN A 239 8.23 25.97 -3.01
N GLY A 240 7.08 25.67 -3.62
CA GLY A 240 5.97 26.61 -3.77
C GLY A 240 5.18 26.76 -2.47
N LEU A 241 4.96 25.67 -1.75
CA LEU A 241 4.22 25.66 -0.48
C LEU A 241 5.03 26.25 0.68
N TYR A 242 6.35 26.07 0.68
CA TYR A 242 7.24 26.44 1.80
C TYR A 242 8.53 27.14 1.32
N PRO A 243 8.43 28.34 0.72
CA PRO A 243 9.56 29.01 0.07
C PRO A 243 10.66 29.49 1.02
N LEU A 244 10.36 29.69 2.30
CA LEU A 244 11.26 30.37 3.26
C LEU A 244 11.98 29.43 4.26
N THR A 245 11.71 28.12 4.22
CA THR A 245 12.20 27.18 5.24
C THR A 245 13.07 26.10 4.64
N ASN A 246 14.35 26.02 5.05
CA ASN A 246 15.30 25.03 4.51
C ASN A 246 15.54 23.83 5.44
N ARG A 247 15.07 23.84 6.69
CA ARG A 247 15.32 22.73 7.64
C ARG A 247 14.08 22.14 8.28
N HIS A 248 13.14 22.96 8.75
CA HIS A 248 11.90 22.50 9.38
C HIS A 248 10.72 23.21 8.73
N LEU A 249 9.80 22.45 8.17
CA LEU A 249 8.58 23.01 7.61
C LEU A 249 7.64 23.40 8.75
N PRO A 250 6.95 24.55 8.66
CA PRO A 250 5.97 24.92 9.66
C PRO A 250 4.78 23.95 9.61
N ALA A 251 4.39 23.42 10.78
CA ALA A 251 3.19 22.58 10.89
C ALA A 251 1.90 23.37 10.60
N THR A 252 1.94 24.70 10.77
CA THR A 252 0.81 25.61 10.55
C THR A 252 1.21 26.72 9.58
N VAL A 253 0.47 26.85 8.47
CA VAL A 253 0.63 27.93 7.49
C VAL A 253 -0.70 28.66 7.35
N GLN A 254 -0.69 29.99 7.42
CA GLN A 254 -1.91 30.82 7.31
C GLN A 254 -3.07 30.33 8.22
N GLY A 255 -2.74 29.90 9.44
CA GLY A 255 -3.72 29.40 10.43
C GLY A 255 -4.22 27.97 10.17
N ARG A 256 -3.81 27.30 9.09
CA ARG A 256 -4.16 25.91 8.80
C ARG A 256 -3.04 24.97 9.23
N ASN A 257 -3.36 23.97 10.05
CA ASN A 257 -2.41 22.94 10.47
C ASN A 257 -2.41 21.75 9.50
N MET A 258 -1.23 21.24 9.13
CA MET A 258 -1.08 20.10 8.22
C MET A 258 -1.77 18.83 8.73
N GLN A 259 -1.65 18.49 10.01
CA GLN A 259 -2.27 17.28 10.54
C GLN A 259 -3.80 17.37 10.47
N ASP A 260 -4.38 18.57 10.56
CA ASP A 260 -5.83 18.76 10.39
C ASP A 260 -6.27 18.67 8.91
N VAL A 261 -5.36 18.96 7.96
CA VAL A 261 -5.58 18.64 6.54
C VAL A 261 -5.64 17.13 6.36
N ILE A 262 -4.69 16.39 6.92
CA ILE A 262 -4.66 14.92 6.80
C ILE A 262 -5.86 14.27 7.48
N LYS A 263 -6.25 14.72 8.67
CA LYS A 263 -7.50 14.26 9.31
C LYS A 263 -8.73 14.50 8.43
N ARG A 264 -8.77 15.62 7.70
CA ARG A 264 -9.85 15.89 6.74
C ARG A 264 -9.82 14.93 5.56
N VAL A 265 -8.66 14.63 4.99
CA VAL A 265 -8.52 13.63 3.92
C VAL A 265 -9.04 12.26 4.40
N MET A 266 -8.62 11.82 5.59
CA MET A 266 -9.10 10.57 6.21
C MET A 266 -10.62 10.59 6.44
N ALA A 267 -11.18 11.71 6.92
CA ALA A 267 -12.62 11.85 7.16
C ALA A 267 -13.42 11.80 5.86
N ILE A 268 -12.93 12.42 4.78
CA ILE A 268 -13.54 12.32 3.45
C ILE A 268 -13.52 10.87 2.98
N GLY A 269 -12.38 10.19 3.04
CA GLY A 269 -12.26 8.79 2.65
C GLY A 269 -13.25 7.88 3.40
N LYS A 270 -13.37 8.04 4.73
CA LYS A 270 -14.34 7.31 5.56
C LYS A 270 -15.81 7.64 5.25
N SER A 271 -16.09 8.78 4.63
CA SER A 271 -17.46 9.18 4.26
C SER A 271 -17.88 8.67 2.88
N LEU A 272 -16.92 8.27 2.03
CA LEU A 272 -17.20 7.73 0.71
C LEU A 272 -17.73 6.29 0.80
N PRO A 273 -18.55 5.86 -0.18
CA PRO A 273 -18.98 4.47 -0.23
C PRO A 273 -17.76 3.55 -0.37
N PRO A 274 -17.76 2.38 0.29
CA PRO A 274 -16.67 1.42 0.15
C PRO A 274 -16.61 0.88 -1.28
N PRO A 275 -15.45 0.31 -1.69
CA PRO A 275 -15.34 -0.36 -2.98
C PRO A 275 -16.41 -1.45 -3.16
N THR A 276 -16.86 -1.61 -4.42
CA THR A 276 -17.94 -2.51 -4.80
C THR A 276 -17.53 -3.98 -4.90
N TRP A 277 -16.23 -4.27 -4.89
CA TRP A 277 -15.67 -5.62 -4.89
C TRP A 277 -15.46 -6.15 -3.46
N GLY A 278 -15.41 -7.47 -3.30
CA GLY A 278 -15.19 -8.12 -2.01
C GLY A 278 -16.27 -7.86 -0.96
N VAL A 279 -16.04 -8.37 0.25
CA VAL A 279 -16.97 -8.29 1.38
C VAL A 279 -16.40 -7.44 2.52
N GLU A 280 -17.25 -6.78 3.31
CA GLU A 280 -16.79 -5.95 4.43
C GLU A 280 -16.54 -6.74 5.72
N ARG A 281 -17.19 -7.90 5.85
CA ARG A 281 -17.10 -8.75 7.03
C ARG A 281 -16.51 -10.07 6.61
N PHE A 282 -15.53 -10.53 7.36
CA PHE A 282 -14.92 -11.82 7.15
C PHE A 282 -14.30 -12.34 8.45
N CYS A 283 -14.51 -13.61 8.71
CA CYS A 283 -13.98 -14.27 9.88
C CYS A 283 -12.74 -15.08 9.52
N SER A 284 -11.55 -14.55 9.83
CA SER A 284 -10.26 -15.24 9.64
C SER A 284 -10.07 -16.52 10.49
N ARG A 285 -11.10 -16.94 11.23
CA ARG A 285 -11.15 -18.19 11.99
C ARG A 285 -11.98 -19.28 11.31
N CYS A 286 -13.12 -18.92 10.72
CA CYS A 286 -14.09 -19.89 10.21
C CYS A 286 -14.55 -19.65 8.75
N ASP A 287 -13.96 -18.69 8.05
CA ASP A 287 -14.21 -18.36 6.64
C ASP A 287 -15.63 -17.94 6.27
N ARG A 288 -16.42 -17.54 7.27
CA ARG A 288 -17.74 -16.92 7.03
C ARG A 288 -17.60 -15.41 6.88
N ASP A 289 -18.41 -14.83 6.02
CA ASP A 289 -18.43 -13.41 5.61
C ASP A 289 -19.48 -12.56 6.35
N ASN A 290 -20.08 -13.10 7.41
CA ASN A 290 -21.17 -12.41 8.14
C ASN A 290 -20.75 -11.89 9.54
N HIS A 291 -19.52 -12.17 9.98
CA HIS A 291 -18.99 -11.71 11.26
C HIS A 291 -17.45 -11.61 11.25
N PHE A 292 -16.89 -10.89 12.22
CA PHE A 292 -15.44 -10.85 12.46
C PHE A 292 -15.02 -11.94 13.47
N ARG A 293 -13.72 -12.26 13.49
CA ARG A 293 -13.12 -13.27 14.38
C ARG A 293 -13.53 -13.11 15.85
N VAL A 294 -13.57 -11.87 16.35
CA VAL A 294 -13.96 -11.54 17.73
C VAL A 294 -15.40 -11.93 18.10
N LYS A 295 -16.27 -12.12 17.10
CA LYS A 295 -17.68 -12.56 17.27
C LYS A 295 -17.90 -14.00 16.80
N CYS A 296 -16.83 -14.79 16.63
CA CYS A 296 -16.92 -16.12 16.04
C CYS A 296 -17.14 -17.21 17.08
N PHE A 297 -18.32 -17.84 17.03
CA PHE A 297 -18.67 -19.01 17.86
C PHE A 297 -18.74 -20.32 17.07
N ALA A 298 -18.38 -20.29 15.78
CA ALA A 298 -18.44 -21.49 14.94
C ALA A 298 -17.53 -22.60 15.50
N PRO A 299 -17.97 -23.87 15.51
CA PRO A 299 -17.09 -24.99 15.75
C PRO A 299 -16.14 -25.12 14.55
N VAL A 300 -14.84 -25.19 14.84
CA VAL A 300 -13.78 -25.40 13.84
C VAL A 300 -12.87 -26.50 14.33
N SER A 301 -12.14 -27.13 13.41
CA SER A 301 -11.13 -28.14 13.72
C SER A 301 -9.99 -28.07 12.71
N CYS A 302 -8.77 -28.14 13.21
CA CYS A 302 -7.55 -28.19 12.42
C CYS A 302 -6.97 -29.61 12.44
N THR A 303 -6.90 -30.25 11.28
CA THR A 303 -6.36 -31.61 11.12
C THR A 303 -4.85 -31.65 11.31
N ILE A 304 -4.11 -30.63 10.87
CA ILE A 304 -2.65 -30.51 11.10
C ILE A 304 -2.36 -30.54 12.61
N CYS A 305 -3.06 -29.72 13.39
CA CYS A 305 -2.90 -29.68 14.84
C CYS A 305 -3.37 -30.96 15.54
N ARG A 306 -4.42 -31.61 15.00
CA ARG A 306 -4.93 -32.89 15.53
C ARG A 306 -3.92 -34.02 15.32
N ASP A 307 -3.27 -34.04 14.17
CA ASP A 307 -2.48 -35.18 13.71
C ASP A 307 -0.97 -34.98 13.95
N SER A 308 -0.54 -33.81 14.44
CA SER A 308 0.88 -33.46 14.66
C SER A 308 1.59 -34.30 15.73
N GLY A 309 0.85 -34.94 16.63
CA GLY A 309 1.41 -35.61 17.81
C GLY A 309 1.96 -34.66 18.89
N VAL A 310 1.81 -33.34 18.72
CA VAL A 310 2.17 -32.32 19.72
C VAL A 310 0.96 -32.06 20.60
N ILE A 311 1.05 -32.42 21.89
CA ILE A 311 -0.08 -32.36 22.84
C ILE A 311 -0.74 -30.98 22.86
N GLN A 312 0.07 -29.92 22.84
CA GLN A 312 -0.42 -28.56 22.91
C GLN A 312 -1.15 -28.12 21.63
N LEU A 313 -0.65 -28.52 20.44
CA LEU A 313 -1.36 -28.27 19.19
C LEU A 313 -2.68 -29.03 19.15
N PHE A 314 -2.69 -30.29 19.61
CA PHE A 314 -3.92 -31.07 19.70
C PHE A 314 -4.97 -30.35 20.56
N LYS A 315 -4.60 -29.80 21.72
CA LYS A 315 -5.51 -28.98 22.55
C LYS A 315 -6.05 -27.78 21.79
N ASN A 316 -5.20 -27.10 21.02
CA ASN A 316 -5.55 -25.90 20.25
C ASN A 316 -6.27 -26.19 18.91
N ARG A 317 -6.45 -27.44 18.51
CA ARG A 317 -7.06 -27.80 17.21
C ARG A 317 -8.45 -27.20 16.97
N LYS A 318 -9.19 -26.84 18.03
CA LYS A 318 -10.55 -26.26 17.94
C LYS A 318 -10.57 -24.73 17.82
N THR A 319 -9.39 -24.09 17.76
CA THR A 319 -9.27 -22.63 17.72
C THR A 319 -9.33 -22.06 16.30
N HIS A 320 -9.03 -22.86 15.27
CA HIS A 320 -8.95 -22.45 13.87
C HIS A 320 -9.27 -23.62 12.91
N GLN A 321 -9.53 -23.31 11.64
CA GLN A 321 -9.65 -24.30 10.56
C GLN A 321 -8.28 -24.73 10.05
N THR A 322 -8.18 -25.92 9.42
CA THR A 322 -6.92 -26.43 8.86
C THR A 322 -6.23 -25.44 7.92
N ASN A 323 -6.99 -24.79 7.04
CA ASN A 323 -6.49 -23.80 6.08
C ASN A 323 -6.06 -22.47 6.71
N LYS A 324 -6.27 -22.28 8.03
CA LYS A 324 -5.78 -21.14 8.83
C LYS A 324 -4.67 -21.53 9.80
N CYS A 325 -4.15 -22.75 9.67
CA CYS A 325 -3.08 -23.24 10.52
C CYS A 325 -1.75 -22.61 10.08
N LEU A 326 -1.03 -21.98 11.00
CA LEU A 326 0.31 -21.43 10.71
C LEU A 326 1.31 -22.52 10.28
N PHE A 327 1.11 -23.76 10.73
CA PHE A 327 1.95 -24.91 10.36
C PHE A 327 1.66 -25.47 8.95
N GLN A 328 0.86 -24.77 8.15
CA GLN A 328 0.89 -24.96 6.69
C GLN A 328 2.15 -24.35 6.07
N TYR A 329 2.73 -23.36 6.74
CA TYR A 329 3.89 -22.62 6.28
C TYR A 329 5.12 -22.82 7.17
N LEU A 330 4.93 -23.41 8.36
CA LEU A 330 5.96 -23.61 9.35
C LEU A 330 6.15 -25.09 9.66
N GLU A 331 7.38 -25.44 9.98
CA GLU A 331 7.70 -26.74 10.54
C GLU A 331 6.94 -26.98 11.84
N LEU A 332 6.46 -28.21 12.01
CA LEU A 332 5.84 -28.62 13.27
C LEU A 332 6.91 -28.63 14.37
N PRO A 333 6.58 -28.14 15.57
CA PRO A 333 7.49 -28.24 16.71
C PRO A 333 7.62 -29.70 17.17
N PRO A 334 8.66 -30.02 17.97
CA PRO A 334 8.83 -31.36 18.52
C PRO A 334 7.68 -31.73 19.47
N LYS A 335 7.47 -33.04 19.70
CA LYS A 335 6.30 -33.58 20.42
C LYS A 335 6.18 -33.11 21.87
N ASP A 336 7.32 -32.82 22.50
CA ASP A 336 7.46 -32.32 23.87
C ASP A 336 7.31 -30.79 23.98
N TYR A 337 7.00 -30.10 22.88
CA TYR A 337 6.80 -28.66 22.87
C TYR A 337 5.63 -28.21 23.77
N ILE A 338 5.95 -27.29 24.68
CA ILE A 338 4.98 -26.61 25.55
C ILE A 338 4.87 -25.17 25.05
N LEU A 339 3.68 -24.76 24.58
CA LEU A 339 3.40 -23.34 24.34
C LEU A 339 3.48 -22.63 25.69
N ARG A 340 4.52 -21.81 25.89
CA ARG A 340 4.44 -20.74 26.89
C ARG A 340 3.38 -19.77 26.39
N ASN A 341 2.38 -19.46 27.22
CA ASN A 341 1.30 -18.54 26.87
C ASN A 341 1.90 -17.25 26.28
N GLN A 342 1.67 -17.00 24.99
CA GLN A 342 2.06 -15.75 24.32
C GLN A 342 1.07 -14.60 24.63
N ASP A 343 0.34 -14.70 25.75
CA ASP A 343 -0.54 -13.64 26.25
C ASP A 343 0.13 -12.78 27.33
N ASN A 344 1.42 -12.98 27.63
CA ASN A 344 2.25 -12.06 28.39
C ASN A 344 3.66 -11.99 27.78
N GLN A 345 4.13 -10.76 27.59
CA GLN A 345 5.43 -10.37 27.05
C GLN A 345 6.61 -11.15 27.67
N ASP A 346 7.55 -11.60 26.83
CA ASP A 346 9.00 -11.43 26.99
C ASP A 346 9.77 -12.35 26.02
N TYR A 347 10.56 -11.73 25.14
CA TYR A 347 11.49 -12.42 24.25
C TYR A 347 12.64 -13.02 25.08
N PRO A 348 12.94 -14.33 24.99
CA PRO A 348 14.19 -14.85 25.53
C PRO A 348 15.30 -14.65 24.49
N GLY A 349 16.23 -13.75 24.77
CA GLY A 349 17.51 -13.66 24.04
C GLY A 349 18.04 -12.25 23.79
N GLN A 350 18.39 -11.51 24.84
CA GLN A 350 19.52 -10.59 24.75
C GLN A 350 20.80 -11.39 25.05
N PRO A 351 21.80 -11.40 24.15
CA PRO A 351 23.19 -11.46 24.56
C PRO A 351 23.69 -10.05 24.86
N ASP A 352 24.55 -10.02 25.86
CA ASP A 352 25.22 -8.87 26.42
C ASP A 352 25.98 -8.01 25.38
N GLN A 353 26.26 -6.78 25.80
CA GLN A 353 26.82 -5.70 25.02
C GLN A 353 28.11 -6.05 24.26
N GLY A 354 28.19 -5.58 23.01
CA GLY A 354 29.46 -5.31 22.34
C GLY A 354 29.79 -6.26 21.19
N THR A 355 29.19 -6.04 20.02
CA THR A 355 29.86 -6.07 18.70
C THR A 355 28.85 -5.75 17.59
N ASN A 356 29.24 -4.86 16.69
CA ASN A 356 28.61 -4.48 15.41
C ASN A 356 27.40 -5.29 14.95
N TYR A 357 26.22 -4.68 15.03
CA TYR A 357 25.05 -5.10 14.25
C TYR A 357 25.30 -4.78 12.78
N TYR A 358 25.74 -5.79 12.03
CA TYR A 358 25.36 -5.92 10.62
C TYR A 358 23.89 -6.35 10.59
N GLU A 359 22.98 -5.41 10.82
CA GLU A 359 21.63 -5.58 10.31
C GLU A 359 21.72 -5.42 8.80
N HIS A 360 21.52 -6.54 8.11
CA HIS A 360 21.23 -6.53 6.69
C HIS A 360 20.19 -5.45 6.44
N THR A 361 20.64 -4.42 5.73
CA THR A 361 19.81 -3.54 4.93
C THR A 361 18.81 -4.40 4.19
N TRP A 362 17.59 -4.48 4.71
CA TRP A 362 16.42 -4.69 3.87
C TRP A 362 16.31 -3.42 3.06
N MET A 363 17.08 -3.39 1.98
CA MET A 363 16.83 -2.51 0.84
C MET A 363 15.46 -2.94 0.33
N TYR A 364 14.46 -2.17 0.69
CA TYR A 364 13.39 -1.89 -0.24
C TYR A 364 13.89 -0.75 -1.11
#